data_AF-A0A6A4HLC9-F1
#
_entry.id   AF-A0A6A4HLC9-F1
#
_cell.length_a   1.000
_cell.length_b   1.000
_cell.length_c   1.000
_cell.angle_alpha   90.00
_cell.angle_beta   90.00
_cell.angle_gamma   90.00
#
_symmetry.space_group_name_H-M   'P 1'
#
loop_
_entity.id
_entity.type
_entity.pdbx_description
1 polymer ?
#
loop_
_entity_poly.entity_id
_entity_poly.type
_entity_poly.pdbx_seq_one_letter_code
_entity_poly.pdbx_strand_id
1 'polypeptide(L)'
;MFKGASNFEINDGHFVIGNITNYHVMPNDTKTEIRDWLKAPDCSVNFQTAVDKKTNGTGQWIVNHSKYKNWKENSTVLWIQGKGRS
;
A
#
# COMPACT_ATOMS: atom_id res chain seq x y z
N MET A 1 16.93 11.02 -9.96
CA MET A 1 16.72 9.58 -10.19
C MET A 1 15.23 9.41 -10.51
N PHE A 2 14.71 9.51 -11.72
CA PHE A 2 15.23 9.50 -13.09
C PHE A 2 14.72 10.77 -13.80
N LYS A 3 15.61 11.68 -14.20
CA LYS A 3 15.17 12.98 -14.72
C LYS A 3 14.76 12.82 -16.19
N GLY A 4 13.46 12.91 -16.48
CA GLY A 4 12.92 12.83 -17.84
C GLY A 4 12.44 11.45 -18.30
N ALA A 5 12.32 10.47 -17.40
CA ALA A 5 11.80 9.14 -17.75
C ALA A 5 10.26 9.12 -17.74
N SER A 6 9.66 8.52 -18.77
CA SER A 6 8.23 8.24 -18.91
C SER A 6 8.03 6.79 -19.40
N ASN A 7 6.82 6.24 -19.25
CA ASN A 7 6.42 4.91 -19.74
C ASN A 7 7.12 3.72 -19.02
N PHE A 8 6.75 3.50 -17.76
CA PHE A 8 7.20 2.36 -16.97
C PHE A 8 6.18 1.23 -17.00
N GLU A 9 6.63 0.00 -17.21
CA GLU A 9 5.79 -1.19 -17.21
C GLU A 9 6.46 -2.33 -16.43
N ILE A 10 5.64 -3.12 -15.72
CA ILE A 10 6.07 -4.32 -14.99
C ILE A 10 5.35 -5.52 -15.60
N ASN A 11 6.08 -6.35 -16.34
CA ASN A 11 5.58 -7.59 -16.93
C ASN A 11 6.38 -8.78 -16.38
N ASP A 12 5.68 -9.79 -15.86
CA ASP A 12 6.28 -11.05 -15.38
C ASP A 12 7.47 -10.89 -14.40
N GLY A 13 7.46 -9.81 -13.60
CA GLY A 13 8.54 -9.51 -12.64
C GLY A 13 9.77 -8.79 -13.25
N HIS A 14 9.70 -8.40 -14.52
CA HIS A 14 10.68 -7.58 -15.21
C HIS A 14 10.20 -6.12 -15.28
N PHE A 15 11.09 -5.20 -14.89
CA PHE A 15 10.87 -3.76 -15.01
C PHE A 15 11.47 -3.26 -16.32
N VAL A 16 10.67 -2.63 -17.16
CA VAL A 16 11.06 -2.14 -18.48
C VAL A 16 10.87 -0.63 -18.55
N ILE A 17 11.90 0.08 -19.03
CA ILE A 17 11.85 1.52 -19.34
C ILE A 17 12.05 1.69 -20.86
N GLY A 18 10.97 2.00 -21.59
CA GLY A 18 11.04 2.33 -23.01
C GLY A 18 9.81 1.90 -23.82
N ASN A 19 9.64 2.51 -25.00
CA ASN A 19 8.71 1.97 -25.99
C ASN A 19 9.19 0.58 -26.42
N ILE A 20 8.24 -0.36 -26.50
CA ILE A 20 8.36 -1.84 -26.65
C ILE A 20 9.40 -2.33 -27.70
N THR A 21 9.93 -1.47 -28.55
CA THR A 21 10.92 -1.80 -29.60
C THR A 21 12.39 -1.75 -29.18
N ASN A 22 12.76 -1.13 -28.06
CA ASN A 22 14.16 -1.02 -27.63
C ASN A 22 14.40 -1.71 -26.28
N TYR A 23 14.82 -2.97 -26.30
CA TYR A 23 15.26 -3.71 -25.10
C TYR A 23 16.60 -3.16 -24.61
N HIS A 24 16.58 -2.10 -23.81
CA HIS A 24 17.77 -1.71 -23.05
C HIS A 24 17.86 -2.63 -21.84
N VAL A 25 18.74 -3.63 -21.90
CA VAL A 25 19.06 -4.48 -20.74
C VAL A 25 19.58 -3.55 -19.65
N MET A 26 18.77 -3.36 -18.60
CA MET A 26 19.17 -2.48 -17.50
C MET A 26 20.44 -3.03 -16.85
N PRO A 27 21.47 -2.19 -16.63
CA PRO A 27 22.63 -2.58 -15.85
C PRO A 27 22.22 -3.14 -14.48
N ASN A 28 22.96 -4.13 -13.97
CA ASN A 28 22.65 -4.79 -12.70
C ASN A 28 22.53 -3.81 -11.52
N ASP A 29 23.27 -2.70 -11.55
CA ASP A 29 23.24 -1.68 -10.51
C ASP A 29 21.86 -0.99 -10.45
N THR A 30 21.28 -0.65 -11.61
CA THR A 30 19.95 -0.03 -11.66
C THR A 30 18.84 -0.99 -11.24
N LYS A 31 18.97 -2.28 -11.56
CA LYS A 31 18.05 -3.33 -11.08
C LYS A 31 18.07 -3.45 -9.56
N THR A 32 19.25 -3.28 -8.95
CA THR A 32 19.44 -3.31 -7.50
C THR A 32 18.82 -2.08 -6.85
N GLU A 33 19.07 -0.88 -7.39
CA GLU A 33 18.45 0.37 -6.91
C GLU A 33 16.91 0.33 -6.95
N ILE A 34 16.32 -0.21 -8.03
CA ILE A 34 14.86 -0.36 -8.12
C ILE A 34 14.34 -1.39 -7.12
N ARG A 35 15.06 -2.50 -6.92
CA ARG A 35 14.69 -3.50 -5.91
C ARG A 35 14.77 -2.94 -4.50
N ASP A 36 15.78 -2.14 -4.19
CA ASP A 36 15.94 -1.49 -2.90
C ASP A 36 14.90 -0.39 -2.69
N TRP A 37 14.52 0.33 -3.75
CA TRP A 37 13.41 1.29 -3.71
C TRP A 37 12.04 0.59 -3.52
N LEU A 38 11.82 -0.54 -4.18
CA LEU A 38 10.60 -1.36 -4.04
C LEU A 38 10.58 -2.18 -2.76
N LYS A 39 11.71 -2.32 -2.06
CA LYS A 39 11.80 -3.06 -0.80
C LYS A 39 10.95 -2.35 0.22
N ALA A 40 9.70 -2.79 0.33
CA ALA A 40 8.79 -2.28 1.34
C ALA A 40 9.49 -2.40 2.70
N PRO A 41 9.45 -1.35 3.55
CA PRO A 41 9.89 -1.49 4.92
C PRO A 41 9.14 -2.67 5.54
N ASP A 42 9.84 -3.48 6.34
CA ASP A 42 9.25 -4.64 6.97
C ASP A 42 7.97 -4.25 7.73
N CYS A 43 6.82 -4.65 7.17
CA CYS A 43 5.50 -4.29 7.69
C CYS A 43 5.25 -4.87 9.08
N SER A 44 6.01 -5.88 9.51
CA SER A 44 5.87 -6.51 10.83
C SER A 44 6.20 -5.54 11.97
N VAL A 45 7.18 -4.66 11.78
CA VAL A 45 7.59 -3.66 12.77
C VAL A 45 6.47 -2.65 13.03
N ASN A 46 5.80 -2.22 11.96
CA ASN A 46 4.65 -1.32 12.05
C ASN A 46 3.43 -2.04 12.67
N PHE A 47 3.23 -3.32 12.37
CA PHE A 47 2.18 -4.12 12.98
C PHE A 47 2.35 -4.24 14.50
N GLN A 48 3.54 -4.64 14.96
CA GLN A 48 3.80 -4.79 16.40
C GLN A 48 3.66 -3.45 17.12
N THR A 49 4.23 -2.38 16.57
CA THR A 49 4.11 -1.02 17.11
C THR A 49 2.65 -0.58 17.21
N ALA A 50 1.82 -0.89 16.20
CA ALA A 50 0.39 -0.58 16.22
C ALA A 50 -0.38 -1.41 17.25
N VAL A 51 0.00 -2.68 17.43
CA VAL A 51 -0.57 -3.55 18.47
C VAL A 51 -0.22 -3.03 19.86
N ASP A 52 1.01 -2.59 20.09
CA ASP A 52 1.48 -2.10 21.38
C ASP A 52 0.90 -0.72 21.72
N LYS A 53 0.74 0.16 20.72
CA LYS A 53 0.20 1.51 20.90
C LYS A 53 -1.32 1.59 20.92
N LYS A 54 -2.04 0.52 20.55
CA LYS A 54 -3.51 0.57 20.58
C LYS A 54 -3.99 0.61 22.04
N THR A 55 -4.89 1.53 22.33
CA THR A 55 -5.61 1.51 23.60
C THR A 55 -6.67 0.40 23.55
N ASN A 56 -6.69 -0.47 24.57
CA ASN A 56 -7.66 -1.55 24.63
C ASN A 56 -9.10 -0.98 24.60
N GLY A 57 -9.98 -1.60 23.81
CA GLY A 57 -11.36 -1.14 23.62
C GLY A 57 -11.55 -0.01 22.60
N THR A 58 -10.50 0.67 22.14
CA THR A 58 -10.64 1.64 21.05
C THR A 58 -11.08 0.97 19.76
N GLY A 59 -12.08 1.55 19.09
CA GLY A 59 -12.68 0.96 17.88
C GLY A 59 -13.66 -0.19 18.14
N GLN A 60 -13.78 -0.71 19.37
CA GLN A 60 -14.77 -1.75 19.68
C GLN A 60 -16.21 -1.26 19.46
N TRP A 61 -16.45 0.03 19.67
CA TRP A 61 -17.76 0.65 19.48
C TRP A 61 -18.27 0.56 18.04
N ILE A 62 -17.37 0.62 17.03
CA ILE A 62 -17.77 0.55 15.62
C ILE A 62 -17.94 -0.88 15.16
N VAL A 63 -17.03 -1.80 15.54
CA VAL A 63 -17.11 -3.21 15.12
C VAL A 63 -18.32 -3.94 15.72
N ASN A 64 -18.77 -3.51 16.90
CA ASN A 64 -19.96 -4.04 17.54
C ASN A 64 -21.27 -3.40 17.04
N HIS A 65 -21.18 -2.28 16.31
CA HIS A 65 -22.34 -1.55 15.82
C HIS A 65 -23.09 -2.34 14.74
N SER A 66 -24.42 -2.38 14.80
CA SER A 66 -25.27 -3.14 13.87
C SER A 66 -25.04 -2.74 12.40
N LYS A 67 -24.91 -1.44 12.12
CA LYS A 67 -24.59 -0.94 10.77
C LYS A 67 -23.28 -1.51 10.21
N TYR A 68 -22.24 -1.65 11.05
CA TYR A 68 -20.97 -2.24 10.61
C TYR A 68 -21.14 -3.72 10.29
N LYS A 69 -21.82 -4.48 11.18
CA LYS A 69 -22.10 -5.91 10.96
C LYS A 69 -22.89 -6.14 9.67
N ASN A 70 -23.93 -5.34 9.45
CA ASN A 70 -24.73 -5.44 8.23
C ASN A 70 -23.95 -5.07 6.97
N TRP A 71 -23.14 -4.00 7.01
CA TRP A 71 -22.25 -3.64 5.89
C TRP A 71 -21.27 -4.77 5.55
N LYS A 72 -20.64 -5.37 6.57
CA LYS A 72 -19.64 -6.43 6.39
C LYS A 72 -20.18 -7.62 5.59
N GLU A 73 -21.47 -7.90 5.71
CA GLU A 73 -22.11 -9.03 5.05
C GLU A 73 -22.77 -8.67 3.71
N ASN A 74 -23.20 -7.41 3.52
CA ASN A 74 -24.18 -7.08 2.47
C ASN A 74 -23.85 -5.85 1.62
N SER A 75 -22.70 -5.18 1.79
CA SER A 75 -22.44 -3.92 1.10
C SER A 75 -20.97 -3.73 0.73
N THR A 76 -20.74 -2.93 -0.31
CA THR A 76 -19.41 -2.60 -0.82
C THR A 76 -18.81 -1.36 -0.15
N VAL A 77 -19.63 -0.47 0.45
CA VAL A 77 -19.16 0.82 1.00
C VAL A 77 -19.84 1.17 2.32
N LEU A 78 -19.03 1.58 3.31
CA LEU A 78 -19.47 2.13 4.59
C LEU A 78 -18.84 3.51 4.80
N TRP A 79 -19.69 4.52 4.98
CA TRP A 79 -19.24 5.86 5.36
C TRP A 79 -19.16 5.99 6.87
N ILE A 80 -17.99 6.38 7.38
CA ILE A 80 -17.75 6.62 8.80
C ILE A 80 -17.44 8.11 8.97
N GLN A 81 -18.33 8.82 9.67
CA GLN A 81 -18.13 10.22 10.00
C GLN A 81 -17.80 10.35 11.49
N GLY A 82 -16.59 10.83 11.79
CA GLY A 82 -16.24 11.23 13.15
C GLY A 82 -16.97 12.51 13.56
N LYS A 83 -17.17 12.73 14.86
CA LYS A 83 -17.52 14.07 15.35
C LYS A 83 -16.31 14.97 15.09
N GLY A 84 -16.42 15.85 14.09
CA GLY A 84 -15.56 17.02 14.02
C GLY A 84 -15.78 17.81 15.30
N ARG A 85 -14.70 18.14 16.02
CA ARG A 85 -14.79 19.06 17.14
C ARG A 85 -15.26 20.41 16.57
N SER A 86 -16.46 20.82 16.95
CA SER A 86 -16.97 22.19 16.80
C SER A 86 -16.54 23.04 17.99
#